data_AF-A0A847WSN6-F1
#
_entry.id   AF-A0A847WSN6-F1
#
_cell.length_a   1.000
_cell.length_b   1.000
_cell.length_c   1.000
_cell.angle_alpha   90.00
_cell.angle_beta   90.00
_cell.angle_gamma   90.00
#
_symmetry.space_group_name_H-M   'P 1'
#
loop_
_entity.id
_entity.type
_entity.pdbx_description
1 polymer ?
#
loop_
_entity_poly.entity_id
_entity_poly.type
_entity_poly.pdbx_seq_one_letter_code
_entity_poly.pdbx_strand_id
1 'polypeptide(L)' 'MSKEKAIATPSQTKAYLNKFGFSFKKSLGQNFIIDVNILNNILNVAGVTKDVGVIEIGPGMGALTEQLAQAADHVVAFEI' A
#
# COMPACT_ATOMS: atom_id res chain seq x y z
N MET A 1 -8.56 -18.50 8.27
CA MET A 1 -8.08 -17.35 7.49
C MET A 1 -6.58 -17.32 7.62
N SER A 2 -5.85 -17.52 6.51
CA SER A 2 -4.38 -17.50 6.53
C SER A 2 -3.91 -16.18 7.13
N LYS A 3 -2.99 -16.23 8.10
CA LYS A 3 -2.29 -15.05 8.61
C LYS A 3 -1.28 -14.57 7.56
N GLU A 4 -1.78 -14.16 6.40
CA GLU A 4 -0.91 -13.43 5.48
C GLU A 4 -0.57 -12.10 6.14
N LYS A 5 0.73 -11.87 6.33
CA LYS A 5 1.21 -10.62 6.92
C LYS A 5 1.03 -9.53 5.86
N ALA A 6 0.45 -8.40 6.26
CA ALA A 6 0.30 -7.23 5.42
C ALA A 6 1.64 -6.82 4.76
N ILE A 7 1.53 -6.25 3.56
CA ILE A 7 2.69 -5.79 2.77
C ILE A 7 3.51 -4.77 3.57
N ALA A 8 2.82 -3.88 4.29
CA ALA A 8 3.36 -2.82 5.14
C ALA A 8 3.92 -3.33 6.47
N THR A 9 4.78 -4.35 6.43
CA THR A 9 5.63 -4.74 7.56
C THR A 9 7.08 -4.82 7.11
N PRO A 10 8.07 -4.45 7.94
CA PRO A 10 9.47 -4.44 7.51
C PRO A 10 9.94 -5.79 6.96
N SER A 11 9.48 -6.89 7.56
CA SER A 11 9.82 -8.25 7.14
C SER A 11 9.24 -8.61 5.76
N GLN A 12 7.96 -8.30 5.51
CA GLN A 12 7.32 -8.60 4.22
C GLN A 12 7.82 -7.68 3.13
N THR A 13 7.97 -6.38 3.43
CA THR A 13 8.52 -5.42 2.49
C THR A 13 9.89 -5.86 1.99
N LYS A 14 10.79 -6.24 2.90
CA LYS A 14 12.12 -6.75 2.51
C LYS A 14 12.05 -8.06 1.72
N ALA A 15 11.14 -8.97 2.09
CA ALA A 15 10.94 -10.22 1.38
C ALA A 15 10.49 -9.98 -0.08
N TYR A 16 9.54 -9.07 -0.31
CA TYR A 16 9.06 -8.75 -1.65
C TYR A 16 10.09 -7.99 -2.50
N LEU A 17 10.82 -7.03 -1.92
CA LEU A 17 11.91 -6.34 -2.61
C LEU A 17 12.94 -7.35 -3.15
N ASN A 18 13.36 -8.29 -2.30
CA ASN A 18 14.30 -9.33 -2.69
C ASN A 18 13.71 -10.31 -3.72
N LYS A 19 12.47 -10.75 -3.52
CA LYS A 19 11.80 -11.74 -4.38
C LYS A 19 11.60 -11.22 -5.80
N PHE A 20 11.22 -9.96 -5.95
CA PHE A 20 10.90 -9.37 -7.24
C PHE A 20 12.04 -8.52 -7.83
N GLY A 21 13.21 -8.50 -7.19
CA GLY A 21 14.36 -7.69 -7.62
C GLY A 21 14.05 -6.19 -7.65
N PHE A 22 13.08 -5.75 -6.84
CA PHE A 22 12.65 -4.36 -6.81
C PHE A 22 13.58 -3.57 -5.89
N SER A 23 14.00 -2.39 -6.36
CA SER A 23 14.84 -1.47 -5.59
C SER A 23 14.22 -0.08 -5.63
N PHE A 24 14.33 0.65 -4.51
CA PHE A 24 13.93 2.04 -4.44
C PHE A 24 14.72 2.90 -5.43
N LYS A 25 14.02 3.62 -6.30
CA LYS A 25 14.62 4.67 -7.13
C LYS A 25 14.50 6.00 -6.39
N LYS A 26 15.58 6.41 -5.70
CA LYS A 26 15.63 7.71 -4.98
C LYS A 26 15.33 8.91 -5.90
N SER A 27 15.74 8.83 -7.17
CA SER A 27 15.45 9.86 -8.17
C SER A 27 13.95 10.05 -8.44
N LEU A 28 13.12 9.05 -8.15
CA LEU A 28 11.66 9.10 -8.26
C LEU A 28 10.98 9.41 -6.92
N GLY A 29 11.73 9.69 -5.86
CA GLY A 29 11.16 10.00 -4.54
C GLY A 29 10.49 8.82 -3.83
N GLN A 30 10.75 7.58 -4.25
CA GLN A 30 10.10 6.40 -3.69
C GLN A 30 10.48 6.17 -2.22
N ASN A 31 9.47 6.18 -1.34
CA ASN A 31 9.57 5.80 0.07
C ASN A 31 8.38 4.87 0.40
N PHE A 32 8.64 3.68 0.96
CA PHE A 32 7.57 2.72 1.28
C PHE A 32 7.16 2.82 2.74
N ILE A 33 5.85 2.89 2.97
CA ILE A 33 5.26 2.83 4.31
C ILE A 33 5.29 1.37 4.77
N ILE A 34 5.88 1.13 5.94
CA ILE A 34 6.11 -0.20 6.52
C ILE A 34 5.39 -0.39 7.86
N ASP A 35 4.36 0.41 8.12
CA ASP A 35 3.52 0.32 9.32
C ASP A 35 2.04 0.39 8.94
N VAL A 36 1.31 -0.69 9.22
CA VAL A 36 -0.12 -0.81 8.96
C VAL A 36 -0.95 0.21 9.74
N ASN A 37 -0.53 0.61 10.94
CA ASN A 37 -1.27 1.58 11.74
C ASN A 37 -1.28 2.97 11.08
N ILE A 38 -0.16 3.35 10.47
CA ILE A 38 -0.07 4.60 9.70
C ILE A 38 -1.01 4.54 8.49
N LEU A 39 -1.07 3.42 7.79
CA LEU A 39 -2.00 3.25 6.66
C LEU A 39 -3.46 3.33 7.12
N ASN A 40 -3.82 2.66 8.22
CA ASN A 40 -5.16 2.76 8.79
C ASN A 40 -5.53 4.20 9.17
N ASN A 41 -4.58 4.96 9.71
CA ASN A 41 -4.80 6.38 10.01
C ASN A 41 -5.02 7.20 8.73
N ILE A 42 -4.28 6.93 7.65
CA ILE A 42 -4.49 7.58 6.34
C ILE A 42 -5.91 7.31 5.84
N LEU A 43 -6.36 6.04 5.84
CA LEU A 43 -7.71 5.66 5.43
C LEU A 43 -8.78 6.37 6.25
N ASN A 44 -8.62 6.41 7.57
CA ASN A 44 -9.56 7.05 8.49
C ASN A 44 -9.66 8.56 8.22
N VAL A 45 -8.53 9.26 8.07
CA VAL A 45 -8.51 10.70 7.79
C VAL A 45 -9.06 11.00 6.40
N ALA A 46 -8.82 10.13 5.43
CA ALA A 46 -9.37 10.24 4.08
C ALA A 46 -10.86 9.85 4.00
N GLY A 47 -11.46 9.33 5.07
CA GLY A 47 -12.86 8.91 5.09
C GLY A 47 -13.15 7.74 4.16
N VAL A 48 -12.20 6.82 3.98
CA VAL A 48 -12.36 5.68 3.07
C VAL A 48 -13.35 4.67 3.66
N THR A 49 -14.43 4.44 2.93
CA THR A 49 -15.54 3.56 3.30
C THR A 49 -15.99 2.73 2.09
N LYS A 50 -16.92 1.79 2.31
CA LYS A 50 -17.39 0.85 1.27
C LYS A 50 -18.29 1.47 0.20
N ASP A 51 -18.58 2.76 0.28
CA ASP A 51 -19.40 3.54 -0.63
C ASP A 51 -18.58 4.52 -1.49
N VAL A 52 -17.24 4.52 -1.36
CA VAL A 52 -16.37 5.39 -2.15
C VAL A 52 -15.46 4.61 -3.10
N GLY A 53 -15.19 5.21 -4.26
CA GLY A 53 -14.10 4.84 -5.15
C GLY A 53 -12.85 5.67 -4.87
N VAL A 54 -11.67 5.03 -4.91
CA VAL A 54 -10.39 5.68 -4.63
C VAL A 54 -9.51 5.70 -5.87
N ILE A 55 -8.89 6.85 -6.14
CA ILE A 55 -7.79 6.98 -7.10
C ILE A 55 -6.48 7.09 -6.30
N GLU A 56 -5.58 6.14 -6.49
CA GLU A 56 -4.25 6.13 -5.90
C GLU A 56 -3.20 6.55 -6.94
N ILE A 57 -2.26 7.39 -6.53
CA ILE A 57 -1.14 7.84 -7.36
C ILE A 57 0.15 7.35 -6.71
N GLY A 58 0.94 6.58 -7.45
CA GLY A 58 2.18 5.97 -6.94
C GLY A 58 1.94 4.85 -5.92
N PRO A 59 1.23 3.76 -6.30
CA PRO A 59 0.98 2.62 -5.42
C PRO A 59 2.27 1.94 -4.97
N GLY A 60 3.36 2.08 -5.74
CA GLY A 60 4.64 1.48 -5.41
C GLY A 60 4.53 -0.03 -5.28
N MET A 61 4.84 -0.55 -4.10
CA MET A 61 4.71 -1.99 -3.81
C MET A 61 3.31 -2.45 -3.41
N GLY A 62 2.32 -1.54 -3.41
CA GLY A 62 0.92 -1.84 -3.10
C GLY A 62 0.58 -1.85 -1.61
N ALA A 63 1.43 -1.29 -0.76
CA ALA A 63 1.21 -1.27 0.69
C ALA A 63 -0.07 -0.53 1.09
N LEU A 64 -0.27 0.68 0.54
CA LEU A 64 -1.50 1.44 0.75
C LEU A 64 -2.65 0.87 -0.08
N THR A 65 -2.39 0.48 -1.33
CA THR A 65 -3.35 -0.20 -2.22
C THR A 65 -4.03 -1.40 -1.55
N GLU A 66 -3.29 -2.23 -0.82
CA GLU A 66 -3.83 -3.38 -0.08
C GLU A 66 -4.89 -2.97 0.94
N GLN A 67 -4.64 -1.91 1.70
CA GLN A 67 -5.57 -1.41 2.71
C GLN A 67 -6.77 -0.72 2.04
N LEU A 68 -6.53 0.09 1.00
CA LEU A 68 -7.58 0.74 0.22
C LEU A 68 -8.52 -0.30 -0.41
N ALA A 69 -7.99 -1.38 -0.99
CA ALA A 69 -8.80 -2.42 -1.61
C ALA A 69 -9.68 -3.16 -0.58
N GLN A 70 -9.22 -3.26 0.67
CA GLN A 70 -10.02 -3.85 1.76
C GLN A 70 -11.11 -2.90 2.26
N ALA A 71 -10.89 -1.58 2.21
CA ALA A 71 -11.79 -0.58 2.81
C ALA A 71 -12.77 0.07 1.81
N ALA A 72 -12.31 0.38 0.59
CA ALA A 72 -13.08 1.04 -0.45
C ALA A 72 -14.00 0.08 -1.22
N ASP A 73 -14.90 0.62 -2.05
CA ASP A 73 -15.66 -0.15 -3.05
C ASP A 73 -14.76 -0.55 -4.21
N HIS A 74 -14.04 0.44 -4.76
CA HIS A 74 -13.11 0.27 -5.87
C HIS A 74 -11.84 1.12 -5.67
N VAL A 75 -10.72 0.62 -6.18
CA VAL A 75 -9.44 1.35 -6.21
C VAL A 75 -8.86 1.30 -7.63
N VAL A 76 -8.51 2.46 -8.16
CA VAL A 76 -7.74 2.60 -9.40
C VAL A 76 -6.40 3.22 -9.06
N ALA A 77 -5.31 2.52 -9.35
CA ALA A 77 -3.96 2.98 -9.06
C ALA A 77 -3.20 3.33 -10.34
N PHE A 78 -2.53 4.48 -10.34
CA PHE A 78 -1.67 4.94 -11.43
C PHE A 78 -0.20 4.89 -11.00
N GLU A 79 0.64 4.20 -11.77
CA GLU A 79 2.09 4.06 -11.56
C GLU A 79 2.83 4.31 -12.88
N ILE A 80 4.06 4.84 -12.82
CA ILE A 80 4.89 5.22 -13.98
C ILE A 80 6.03 4.24 -14.28
#